data_AF-A0A440K9D9-F1
#
_entry.id   AF-A0A440K9D9-F1
#
_cell.length_a   1.000
_cell.length_b   1.000
_cell.length_c   1.000
_cell.angle_alpha   90.00
_cell.angle_beta   90.00
_cell.angle_gamma   90.00
#
_symmetry.space_group_name_H-M   'P 1'
#
loop_
_entity.id
_entity.type
_entity.pdbx_description
1 polymer ?
#
loop_
_entity_poly.entity_id
_entity_poly.type
_entity_poly.pdbx_seq_one_letter_code
_entity_poly.pdbx_strand_id
1 'polypeptide(L)' 'MAERRRDLIILGGPWARHSAAFRANAARTAGEIHTTDHGLLMLIDGQWEVFRSGDLNEADVVRNALRLPN' A
#
# COMPACT_ATOMS: atom_id res chain seq x y z
N MET A 1 -5.21 19.16 -16.07
CA MET A 1 -5.52 18.00 -15.22
C MET A 1 -4.44 17.93 -14.16
N ALA A 2 -4.71 18.33 -12.92
CA ALA A 2 -3.72 18.21 -11.84
C ALA A 2 -3.67 16.73 -11.46
N GLU A 3 -2.69 16.00 -12.00
CA GLU A 3 -2.36 14.67 -11.52
C GLU A 3 -2.04 14.81 -10.04
N ARG A 4 -2.95 14.35 -9.17
CA ARG A 4 -2.69 14.23 -7.74
C ARG A 4 -1.46 13.35 -7.64
N ARG A 5 -0.29 13.97 -7.43
CA ARG A 5 0.98 13.29 -7.25
C ARG A 5 0.78 12.36 -6.07
N ARG A 6 0.57 11.08 -6.34
CA ARG A 6 0.33 10.09 -5.31
C ARG A 6 1.66 9.80 -4.63
N ASP A 7 1.64 9.65 -3.31
CA ASP A 7 2.87 9.53 -2.53
C ASP A 7 3.44 8.10 -2.65
N LEU A 8 4.77 8.02 -2.65
CA LEU A 8 5.50 6.79 -2.37
C LEU A 8 5.57 6.59 -0.86
N ILE A 9 5.08 5.45 -0.37
CA ILE A 9 5.17 5.05 1.03
C ILE A 9 6.06 3.82 1.16
N ILE A 10 7.05 3.90 2.04
CA ILE A 10 7.90 2.77 2.39
C ILE A 10 7.53 2.35 3.81
N LEU A 11 7.06 1.11 3.98
CA LEU A 11 6.71 0.58 5.28
C LEU A 11 7.99 0.32 6.08
N GLY A 12 8.08 0.87 7.29
CA GLY A 12 9.16 0.55 8.25
C GLY A 12 8.90 -0.71 9.08
N GLY A 13 7.82 -1.42 8.82
CA GLY A 13 7.41 -2.64 9.52
C GLY A 13 6.13 -3.23 8.92
N PRO A 14 5.71 -4.41 9.38
CA PRO A 14 4.47 -5.06 9.00
C PRO A 14 3.27 -4.11 8.98
N TRP A 15 2.43 -4.16 7.94
CA TRP A 15 1.20 -3.34 7.81
C TRP A 15 0.35 -3.28 9.10
N ALA A 16 0.19 -4.42 9.77
CA ALA A 16 -0.60 -4.55 11.00
C ALA A 16 0.00 -3.79 12.20
N ARG A 17 1.30 -3.51 12.20
CA ARG A 17 1.98 -2.78 13.29
C ARG A 17 1.81 -1.26 13.19
N HIS A 18 1.41 -0.73 12.03
CA HIS A 18 1.18 0.71 11.88
C HIS A 18 -0.13 1.14 12.55
N SER A 19 -0.25 2.42 12.89
CA SER A 19 -1.48 2.95 13.48
C SER A 19 -2.62 3.01 12.46
N ALA A 20 -3.87 2.98 12.93
CA ALA A 20 -5.03 3.13 12.06
C ALA A 20 -5.01 4.46 11.29
N ALA A 21 -4.55 5.54 11.92
CA ALA A 21 -4.39 6.85 11.28
C ALA A 21 -3.37 6.81 10.13
N PHE A 22 -2.23 6.14 10.33
CA PHE A 22 -1.24 5.96 9.27
C PHE A 22 -1.81 5.15 8.11
N ARG A 23 -2.48 4.02 8.40
CA ARG A 23 -3.09 3.17 7.37
C ARG A 23 -4.16 3.91 6.57
N ALA A 24 -5.00 4.69 7.24
CA ALA A 24 -6.02 5.52 6.60
C ALA A 24 -5.41 6.62 5.73
N ASN A 25 -4.33 7.26 6.19
CA ASN A 25 -3.60 8.25 5.39
C ASN A 25 -2.96 7.59 4.15
N ALA A 26 -2.27 6.47 4.33
CA ALA A 26 -1.66 5.70 3.25
C ALA A 26 -2.69 5.28 2.20
N ALA A 27 -3.84 4.76 2.60
CA ALA A 27 -4.92 4.41 1.66
C ALA A 27 -5.42 5.60 0.82
N ARG A 28 -5.31 6.83 1.35
CA ARG A 28 -5.85 8.04 0.74
C ARG A 28 -4.84 8.81 -0.11
N THR A 29 -3.55 8.77 0.25
CA THR A 29 -2.49 9.55 -0.40
C THR A 29 -1.52 8.69 -1.20
N ALA A 30 -1.34 7.42 -0.84
CA ALA A 30 -0.36 6.57 -1.49
C ALA A 30 -0.79 6.20 -2.91
N GLY A 31 0.20 6.17 -3.80
CA GLY A 31 0.08 5.58 -5.14
C GLY A 31 1.02 4.40 -5.33
N GLU A 32 2.00 4.30 -4.45
CA GLU A 32 2.98 3.23 -4.44
C GLU A 32 3.32 2.90 -2.99
N ILE A 33 3.33 1.61 -2.66
CA ILE A 33 3.65 1.11 -1.31
C ILE A 33 4.72 0.04 -1.43
N HIS A 34 5.87 0.27 -0.79
CA HIS A 34 6.93 -0.71 -0.63
C HIS A 34 6.79 -1.36 0.74
N THR A 35 6.70 -2.68 0.78
CA THR A 35 6.60 -3.45 2.02
C THR A 35 7.97 -3.78 2.58
N THR A 36 8.03 -4.19 3.85
CA THR A 36 9.32 -4.47 4.50
C THR A 36 10.01 -5.71 3.97
N ASP A 37 9.25 -6.64 3.43
CA ASP A 37 9.72 -7.88 2.81
C ASP A 37 10.05 -7.71 1.32
N HIS A 38 10.41 -6.49 0.89
CA HIS A 38 10.72 -6.14 -0.50
C HIS A 38 9.55 -6.28 -1.49
N GLY A 39 8.31 -6.36 -1.01
CA GLY A 39 7.13 -6.30 -1.86
C GLY A 39 6.79 -4.88 -2.33
N LEU A 40 5.98 -4.82 -3.38
CA LEU A 40 5.60 -3.60 -4.09
C LEU A 40 4.14 -3.66 -4.50
N LEU A 41 3.39 -2.63 -4.11
CA LEU A 41 2.06 -2.36 -4.60
C LEU A 41 2.00 -1.03 -5.31
N MET A 42 1.21 -0.98 -6.38
CA MET A 42 0.91 0.25 -7.10
C MET A 42 -0.59 0.41 -7.26
N LEU A 43 -1.06 1.65 -7.15
CA LEU A 43 -2.45 2.01 -7.40
C LEU A 43 -2.63 2.30 -8.89
N ILE A 44 -3.23 1.38 -9.63
CA ILE A 44 -3.51 1.49 -11.07
C ILE A 44 -5.02 1.59 -11.25
N ASP A 45 -5.49 2.63 -11.93
CA ASP A 45 -6.92 2.86 -12.20
C ASP A 45 -7.83 2.76 -10.96
N GLY A 46 -7.30 3.12 -9.78
CA GLY A 46 -8.02 3.07 -8.52
C GLY A 46 -8.06 1.68 -7.85
N GLN A 47 -7.34 0.71 -8.40
CA GLN A 47 -7.16 -0.62 -7.82
C GLN A 47 -5.70 -0.84 -7.40
N TRP A 48 -5.52 -1.44 -6.22
CA TRP A 48 -4.20 -1.84 -5.76
C TRP A 48 -3.79 -3.15 -6.44
N GLU A 49 -2.69 -3.08 -7.18
CA GLU A 49 -2.05 -4.22 -7.82
C GLU A 49 -0.71 -4.53 -7.15
N VAL A 50 -0.46 -5.81 -6.93
CA VAL A 50 0.80 -6.30 -6.38
C VAL A 50 1.73 -6.55 -7.56
N PHE A 51 2.75 -5.71 -7.68
CA PHE A 51 3.84 -5.89 -8.66
C PHE A 51 4.87 -6.90 -8.17
N ARG A 52 5.02 -6.98 -6.85
CA ARG A 52 5.92 -7.93 -6.18
C ARG A 52 5.34 -8.29 -4.82
N SER A 53 5.11 -9.58 -4.57
CA SER A 53 4.53 -10.04 -3.30
C SER A 53 5.45 -9.82 -2.09
N GLY A 54 6.77 -9.83 -2.32
CA GLY A 54 7.79 -9.82 -1.25
C GLY A 54 8.04 -11.22 -0.70
N ASP A 55 9.04 -11.37 0.16
CA ASP A 55 9.48 -12.67 0.70
C ASP A 55 8.45 -13.31 1.65
N LEU A 56 7.56 -12.51 2.25
CA LEU A 56 6.57 -12.94 3.24
C LEU A 56 5.13 -12.71 2.75
N ASN A 57 4.94 -12.39 1.47
CA ASN A 57 3.65 -12.00 0.89
C ASN A 57 2.99 -10.80 1.58
N GLU A 58 3.78 -9.89 2.15
CA GLU A 58 3.24 -8.73 2.86
C GLU A 58 2.48 -7.81 1.89
N ALA A 59 2.90 -7.74 0.63
CA ALA A 59 2.21 -6.91 -0.35
C ALA A 59 0.78 -7.40 -0.63
N ASP A 60 0.54 -8.71 -0.65
CA ASP A 60 -0.80 -9.27 -0.79
C ASP A 60 -1.67 -8.97 0.45
N VAL A 61 -1.08 -9.01 1.65
CA VAL A 61 -1.76 -8.62 2.90
C VAL A 61 -2.17 -7.15 2.87
N VAL A 62 -1.24 -6.26 2.49
CA VAL A 62 -1.51 -4.82 2.34
C VAL A 62 -2.60 -4.59 1.30
N ARG A 63 -2.51 -5.26 0.14
CA ARG A 63 -3.51 -5.15 -0.93
C ARG A 63 -4.89 -5.53 -0.42
N ASN A 64 -5.01 -6.66 0.28
CA ASN A 64 -6.29 -7.09 0.83
C ASN A 64 -6.83 -6.11 1.88
N ALA A 65 -5.96 -5.57 2.72
CA ALA A 65 -6.35 -4.57 3.71
C ALA A 65 -6.79 -3.24 3.09
N LEU A 66 -6.24 -2.86 1.93
CA LEU A 66 -6.61 -1.66 1.18
C LEU A 66 -7.81 -1.89 0.25
N ARG A 67 -8.02 -3.13 -0.20
CA ARG A 67 -9.11 -3.53 -1.11
C ARG A 67 -10.43 -3.68 -0.38
N LEU A 68 -10.43 -3.93 0.92
CA LEU A 68 -11.63 -4.05 1.74
C LEU A 68 -12.44 -2.75 1.69
N PRO A 69 -13.62 -2.78 1.03
CA PRO A 69 -14.54 -1.65 1.01
C PRO A 69 -15.63 -1.88 2.06
N ASN A 70 -15.89 -0.81 2.81
CA ASN A 70 -17.12 -0.57 3.59
C ASN A 70 -17.23 -1.28 4.95
#